data_AF-A0A397Y1C0-F1
#
_entry.id   AF-A0A397Y1C0-F1
#
_cell.length_a   1.000
_cell.length_b   1.000
_cell.length_c   1.000
_cell.angle_alpha   90.00
_cell.angle_beta   90.00
_cell.angle_gamma   90.00
#
_symmetry.space_group_name_H-M   'P 1'
#
loop_
_entity.id
_entity.type
_entity.pdbx_description
1 polymer ?
#
loop_
_entity_poly.entity_id
_entity_poly.type
_entity_poly.pdbx_seq_one_letter_code
_entity_poly.pdbx_strand_id
1 'polypeptide(L)'
;MNWTPDGYIAVVTAYNNQKQRSIPSPGWKMSWRWAKKEVIWSMAGAQTTEQGDCSMFKGNIPKSCVRKPTVIDLLPGTPYNQQISNCCKGGVLKPGLASSFQISVGAAGTSNSTVRMAVNFMFTAPKQQYICGPTKNVMRTKFITSDSKRTTSALMTWNIACVFHKAT
;
A
#
# COMPACT_ATOMS: atom_id res chain seq x y z
N MET A 1 -0.44 5.08 10.46
CA MET A 1 1.01 4.84 10.54
C MET A 1 1.42 4.71 12.00
N ASN A 2 2.36 3.82 12.31
CA ASN A 2 3.03 3.67 13.62
C ASN A 2 4.56 3.59 13.41
N TRP A 3 5.40 4.09 14.32
CA TRP A 3 6.85 4.08 14.14
C TRP A 3 7.47 2.69 14.37
N THR A 4 8.55 2.38 13.64
CA THR A 4 9.49 1.27 13.88
C THR A 4 10.87 1.86 14.21
N PRO A 5 11.88 1.05 14.61
CA PRO A 5 13.21 1.58 14.93
C PRO A 5 13.90 2.38 13.81
N ASP A 6 13.56 2.12 12.56
CA ASP A 6 14.20 2.73 11.38
C ASP A 6 13.22 3.30 10.34
N GLY A 7 11.91 3.25 10.62
CA GLY A 7 10.86 3.60 9.68
C GLY A 7 9.47 3.54 10.30
N TYR A 8 8.48 3.03 9.57
CA TYR A 8 7.09 3.02 10.04
C TYR A 8 6.26 1.86 9.46
N ILE A 9 5.20 1.50 10.18
CA ILE A 9 4.12 0.64 9.69
C ILE A 9 3.02 1.53 9.10
N ALA A 10 2.54 1.22 7.90
CA ALA A 10 1.40 1.88 7.27
C ALA A 10 0.34 0.87 6.81
N VAL A 11 -0.92 1.27 6.86
CA VAL A 11 -2.01 0.58 6.16
C VAL A 11 -2.33 1.40 4.92
N VAL A 12 -2.24 0.77 3.77
CA VAL A 12 -2.59 1.34 2.48
C VAL A 12 -3.95 0.80 2.08
N THR A 13 -4.88 1.68 1.74
CA THR A 13 -6.23 1.31 1.33
C THR A 13 -6.55 1.94 -0.02
N ALA A 14 -6.85 1.11 -1.01
CA ALA A 14 -7.40 1.51 -2.29
C ALA A 14 -8.93 1.42 -2.24
N TYR A 15 -9.60 2.56 -2.41
CA TYR A 15 -11.06 2.63 -2.51
C TYR A 15 -11.48 2.76 -3.98
N ASN A 16 -12.37 1.89 -4.45
CA ASN A 16 -12.96 2.05 -5.77
C ASN A 16 -14.21 2.94 -5.68
N ASN A 17 -13.99 4.23 -5.91
CA ASN A 17 -15.05 5.25 -5.94
C ASN A 17 -15.74 5.36 -7.32
N GLN A 18 -15.45 4.45 -8.27
CA GLN A 18 -16.13 4.45 -9.57
C GLN A 18 -17.51 3.79 -9.44
N LYS A 19 -18.54 4.36 -10.08
CA LYS A 19 -19.92 3.84 -9.99
C LYS A 19 -20.12 2.51 -10.73
N GLN A 20 -19.51 2.35 -11.90
CA GLN A 20 -19.84 1.26 -12.82
C GLN A 20 -18.63 0.39 -13.22
N ARG A 21 -17.42 0.77 -12.82
CA ARG A 21 -16.19 0.09 -13.27
C ARG A 21 -15.63 -0.75 -12.13
N SER A 22 -15.68 -2.06 -12.32
CA SER A 22 -14.96 -3.01 -11.47
C SER A 22 -13.57 -3.25 -12.02
N ILE A 23 -12.63 -3.57 -11.13
CA ILE A 23 -11.35 -4.16 -11.49
C ILE A 23 -11.52 -5.67 -11.48
N PRO A 24 -11.45 -6.34 -12.64
CA PRO A 24 -11.54 -7.79 -12.73
C PRO A 24 -10.19 -8.45 -12.43
N SER A 25 -10.19 -9.78 -12.33
CA SER A 25 -8.96 -10.61 -12.30
C SER A 25 -8.13 -10.38 -13.60
N PRO A 26 -6.78 -10.37 -13.56
CA PRO A 26 -5.86 -10.66 -12.44
C PRO A 26 -5.69 -9.54 -11.39
N GLY A 27 -6.58 -8.55 -11.37
CA GLY A 27 -6.64 -7.56 -10.30
C GLY A 27 -5.74 -6.36 -10.50
N TRP A 28 -5.83 -5.42 -9.56
CA TRP A 28 -5.02 -4.22 -9.58
C TRP A 28 -3.54 -4.50 -9.29
N LYS A 29 -2.67 -3.67 -9.87
CA LYS A 29 -1.27 -3.51 -9.44
C LYS A 29 -1.01 -2.07 -9.08
N MET A 30 -0.36 -1.86 -7.94
CA MET A 30 0.01 -0.54 -7.44
C MET A 30 1.53 -0.44 -7.39
N SER A 31 2.09 0.63 -7.95
CA SER A 31 3.50 0.95 -7.78
C SER A 31 3.67 2.39 -7.37
N TRP A 32 4.79 2.71 -6.74
CA TRP A 32 5.17 4.06 -6.36
C TRP A 32 6.68 4.15 -6.33
N ARG A 33 7.22 5.35 -6.16
CA ARG A 33 8.65 5.58 -6.00
C ARG A 33 8.96 6.11 -4.61
N TRP A 34 9.91 5.48 -3.95
CA TRP A 34 10.46 5.97 -2.69
C TRP A 34 11.23 7.28 -2.89
N ALA A 35 11.11 8.19 -1.93
CA ALA A 35 11.73 9.50 -2.00
C ALA A 35 13.25 9.41 -1.77
N LYS A 36 13.68 8.51 -0.90
CA LYS A 36 15.07 8.29 -0.50
C LYS A 36 15.47 6.84 -0.79
N LYS A 37 15.85 6.09 0.25
CA LYS A 37 16.37 4.72 0.22
C LYS A 37 15.48 3.77 1.04
N GLU A 38 14.20 4.10 1.15
CA GLU A 38 13.24 3.30 1.89
C GLU A 38 13.15 1.88 1.32
N VAL A 39 12.90 0.91 2.20
CA VAL A 39 12.74 -0.50 1.87
C VAL A 39 11.46 -1.05 2.48
N ILE A 40 10.97 -2.18 1.97
CA ILE A 40 9.81 -2.87 2.53
C ILE A 40 10.31 -4.04 3.36
N TRP A 41 10.26 -3.92 4.68
CA TRP A 41 10.63 -5.00 5.60
C TRP A 41 9.66 -6.18 5.52
N SER A 42 8.36 -5.90 5.60
CA SER A 42 7.32 -6.91 5.58
C SER A 42 6.00 -6.35 5.06
N MET A 43 5.11 -7.26 4.67
CA MET A 43 3.76 -6.94 4.19
C MET A 43 2.75 -7.96 4.67
N ALA A 44 1.50 -7.52 4.84
CA ALA A 44 0.33 -8.37 5.05
C ALA A 44 -0.80 -7.93 4.11
N GLY A 45 -1.53 -8.90 3.56
CA GLY A 45 -2.61 -8.68 2.60
C GLY A 45 -2.18 -8.46 1.14
N ALA A 46 -0.91 -8.14 0.91
CA ALA A 46 -0.35 -7.96 -0.43
C ALA A 46 1.13 -8.40 -0.44
N GLN A 47 1.70 -8.53 -1.64
CA GLN A 47 3.11 -8.84 -1.83
C GLN A 47 3.74 -8.01 -2.94
N THR A 48 5.04 -7.80 -2.85
CA THR A 48 5.84 -7.21 -3.92
C THR A 48 6.07 -8.22 -5.03
N THR A 49 6.12 -7.75 -6.28
CA THR A 49 6.43 -8.62 -7.43
C THR A 49 7.93 -8.90 -7.56
N GLU A 50 8.76 -8.03 -6.98
CA GLU A 50 10.22 -8.10 -7.06
C GLU A 50 10.86 -7.71 -5.73
N GLN A 51 11.94 -8.42 -5.36
CA GLN A 51 12.75 -8.09 -4.19
C GLN A 51 13.82 -7.04 -4.50
N GLY A 52 14.45 -7.10 -5.67
CA GLY A 52 15.58 -6.23 -6.03
C GLY A 52 16.87 -6.58 -5.28
N ASP A 53 17.87 -5.70 -5.38
CA ASP A 53 19.15 -5.87 -4.68
C ASP A 53 19.05 -5.43 -3.22
N CYS A 54 18.98 -6.42 -2.32
CA CYS A 54 19.00 -6.24 -0.88
C CYS A 54 20.35 -6.63 -0.23
N SER A 55 21.43 -6.75 -1.00
CA SER A 55 22.73 -7.30 -0.54
C SER A 55 23.38 -6.56 0.63
N MET A 56 23.02 -5.27 0.82
CA MET A 56 23.48 -4.44 1.95
C MET A 56 22.92 -4.91 3.30
N PHE A 57 21.81 -5.64 3.33
CA PHE A 57 21.21 -6.15 4.56
C PHE A 57 21.76 -7.54 4.88
N LYS A 58 22.25 -7.73 6.11
CA LYS A 58 22.76 -9.01 6.60
C LYS A 58 21.79 -9.59 7.63
N GLY A 59 21.50 -10.88 7.53
CA GLY A 59 20.53 -11.57 8.40
C GLY A 59 19.10 -11.37 7.95
N ASN A 60 18.42 -10.34 8.48
CA ASN A 60 17.04 -10.04 8.07
C ASN A 60 17.06 -9.31 6.73
N ILE A 61 16.53 -9.95 5.69
CA ILE A 61 16.46 -9.39 4.34
C ILE A 61 15.05 -8.79 4.13
N PRO A 62 14.94 -7.52 3.71
CA PRO A 62 13.65 -6.92 3.37
C PRO A 62 12.91 -7.72 2.29
N LYS A 63 11.58 -7.68 2.32
CA LYS A 63 10.73 -8.19 1.22
C LYS A 63 11.00 -7.50 -0.10
N SER A 64 11.35 -6.21 -0.08
CA SER A 64 11.80 -5.51 -1.29
C SER A 64 12.69 -4.31 -0.98
N CYS A 65 13.79 -4.19 -1.74
CA CYS A 65 14.70 -3.04 -1.78
C CYS A 65 14.57 -2.28 -3.11
N VAL A 66 13.59 -2.63 -3.94
CA VAL A 66 13.33 -1.93 -5.21
C VAL A 66 12.91 -0.50 -4.91
N ARG A 67 13.56 0.48 -5.55
CA ARG A 67 13.23 1.91 -5.36
C ARG A 67 11.84 2.28 -5.86
N LYS A 68 11.34 1.56 -6.87
CA LYS A 68 9.99 1.68 -7.41
C LYS A 68 9.25 0.33 -7.28
N PRO A 69 8.83 -0.07 -6.07
CA PRO A 69 8.22 -1.38 -5.88
C PRO A 69 6.87 -1.44 -6.60
N THR A 70 6.53 -2.63 -7.09
CA THR A 70 5.18 -2.96 -7.56
C THR A 70 4.58 -3.99 -6.62
N VAL A 71 3.35 -3.75 -6.20
CA VAL A 71 2.60 -4.56 -5.24
C VAL A 71 1.32 -5.07 -5.88
N ILE A 72 1.01 -6.32 -5.56
CA ILE A 72 -0.23 -7.01 -5.93
C ILE A 72 -0.90 -7.55 -4.66
N ASP A 73 -2.22 -7.54 -4.66
CA ASP A 73 -3.03 -8.14 -3.62
C ASP A 73 -2.82 -9.66 -3.56
N LEU A 74 -2.91 -10.25 -2.37
CA LEU A 74 -2.82 -11.70 -2.23
C LEU A 74 -4.08 -12.41 -2.77
N LEU A 75 -3.98 -13.71 -3.03
CA LEU A 75 -5.10 -14.50 -3.54
C LEU A 75 -6.08 -14.90 -2.42
N PRO A 76 -7.34 -15.21 -2.77
CA PRO A 76 -8.27 -15.86 -1.84
C PRO A 76 -7.66 -17.15 -1.28
N GLY A 77 -7.92 -17.44 0.00
CA GLY A 77 -7.35 -18.59 0.71
C GLY A 77 -5.99 -18.33 1.37
N THR A 78 -5.48 -17.11 1.32
CA THR A 78 -4.28 -16.68 2.09
C THR A 78 -4.42 -17.04 3.57
N PRO A 79 -3.39 -17.54 4.27
CA PRO A 79 -3.46 -17.86 5.70
C PRO A 79 -3.84 -16.66 6.58
N TYR A 80 -4.62 -16.89 7.65
CA TYR A 80 -5.18 -15.82 8.50
C TYR A 80 -4.13 -14.85 9.05
N ASN A 81 -2.95 -15.34 9.42
CA ASN A 81 -1.84 -14.53 9.93
C ASN A 81 -1.20 -13.58 8.89
N GLN A 82 -1.55 -13.72 7.61
CA GLN A 82 -1.11 -12.85 6.53
C GLN A 82 -2.25 -11.98 5.99
N GLN A 83 -3.45 -12.08 6.56
CA GLN A 83 -4.60 -11.29 6.14
C GLN A 83 -4.71 -9.97 6.93
N ILE A 84 -5.34 -9.00 6.29
CA ILE A 84 -5.86 -7.79 6.90
C ILE A 84 -7.27 -7.53 6.34
N SER A 85 -8.05 -6.68 7.00
CA SER A 85 -9.37 -6.29 6.52
C SER A 85 -9.33 -5.83 5.06
N ASN A 86 -10.28 -6.32 4.26
CA ASN A 86 -10.45 -6.01 2.83
C ASN A 86 -9.31 -6.46 1.89
N CYS A 87 -8.31 -7.21 2.34
CA CYS A 87 -7.29 -7.76 1.44
C CYS A 87 -7.76 -9.02 0.70
N CYS A 88 -6.83 -9.57 -0.08
CA CYS A 88 -6.73 -10.99 -0.38
C CYS A 88 -7.81 -11.50 -1.34
N LYS A 89 -8.17 -10.66 -2.31
CA LYS A 89 -9.19 -10.95 -3.35
C LYS A 89 -8.55 -11.09 -4.72
N GLY A 90 -7.24 -11.30 -4.80
CA GLY A 90 -6.48 -11.32 -6.04
C GLY A 90 -6.59 -10.01 -6.81
N GLY A 91 -6.74 -8.89 -6.09
CA GLY A 91 -6.81 -7.55 -6.64
C GLY A 91 -8.14 -7.22 -7.33
N VAL A 92 -9.14 -8.09 -7.23
CA VAL A 92 -10.50 -7.79 -7.69
C VAL A 92 -11.11 -6.71 -6.80
N LEU A 93 -11.58 -5.62 -7.41
CA LEU A 93 -12.11 -4.47 -6.67
C LEU A 93 -13.36 -3.89 -7.34
N LYS A 94 -14.52 -4.19 -6.77
CA LYS A 94 -15.84 -3.73 -7.26
C LYS A 94 -16.13 -2.28 -6.82
N PRO A 95 -17.01 -1.55 -7.53
CA PRO A 95 -17.55 -0.26 -7.11
C PRO A 95 -17.96 -0.22 -5.63
N GLY A 96 -17.57 0.82 -4.91
CA GLY A 96 -17.92 1.04 -3.51
C GLY A 96 -17.16 0.17 -2.51
N LEU A 97 -16.29 -0.72 -2.96
CA LEU A 97 -15.47 -1.56 -2.08
C LEU A 97 -14.06 -1.01 -1.92
N ALA A 98 -13.39 -1.52 -0.88
CA ALA A 98 -11.99 -1.25 -0.58
C ALA A 98 -11.14 -2.51 -0.76
N SER A 99 -9.85 -2.31 -1.03
CA SER A 99 -8.79 -3.30 -0.89
C SER A 99 -7.67 -2.69 -0.08
N SER A 100 -7.14 -3.44 0.89
CA SER A 100 -6.14 -2.91 1.83
C SER A 100 -5.00 -3.88 2.03
N PHE A 101 -3.83 -3.32 2.36
CA PHE A 101 -2.67 -4.08 2.79
C PHE A 101 -1.88 -3.28 3.81
N GLN A 102 -1.12 -3.98 4.66
CA GLN A 102 -0.20 -3.37 5.60
C GLN A 102 1.23 -3.52 5.07
N ILE A 103 2.03 -2.48 5.26
CA ILE A 103 3.46 -2.46 4.95
C ILE A 103 4.25 -2.00 6.17
N SER A 104 5.38 -2.67 6.43
CA SER A 104 6.43 -2.18 7.30
C SER A 104 7.54 -1.60 6.43
N VAL A 105 7.77 -0.30 6.54
CA VAL A 105 8.74 0.46 5.75
C VAL A 105 9.96 0.73 6.62
N GLY A 106 11.15 0.44 6.09
CA GLY A 106 12.44 0.71 6.71
C GLY A 106 13.19 1.86 6.06
N ALA A 107 14.27 2.29 6.70
CA ALA A 107 15.14 3.38 6.24
C ALA A 107 14.41 4.70 5.87
N ALA A 108 13.27 4.95 6.51
CA ALA A 108 12.42 6.11 6.27
C ALA A 108 12.63 7.24 7.30
N GLY A 109 13.33 6.93 8.40
CA GLY A 109 13.40 7.78 9.58
C GLY A 109 12.22 7.56 10.52
N THR A 110 12.33 8.10 11.74
CA THR A 110 11.44 7.77 12.88
C THR A 110 10.62 8.97 13.37
N SER A 111 10.52 10.03 12.55
CA SER A 111 9.79 11.25 12.90
C SER A 111 9.02 11.83 11.71
N ASN A 112 7.99 12.62 12.01
CA ASN A 112 7.17 13.29 10.99
C ASN A 112 8.00 14.23 10.08
N SER A 113 9.15 14.73 10.55
CA SER A 113 10.04 15.59 9.79
C SER A 113 11.01 14.83 8.87
N THR A 114 11.33 13.58 9.22
CA THR A 114 12.29 12.75 8.48
C THR A 114 11.63 11.94 7.38
N VAL A 115 10.41 11.45 7.63
CA VAL A 115 9.60 10.71 6.66
C VAL A 115 9.23 11.60 5.49
N ARG A 116 9.38 11.04 4.28
CA ARG A 116 9.00 11.68 3.04
C ARG A 116 7.91 10.87 2.36
N MET A 117 6.95 11.60 1.77
CA MET A 117 5.89 11.00 0.98
C MET A 117 6.48 10.27 -0.23
N ALA A 118 6.01 9.05 -0.46
CA ALA A 118 6.21 8.40 -1.74
C ALA A 118 5.57 9.23 -2.87
N VAL A 119 6.15 9.13 -4.06
CA VAL A 119 5.75 9.90 -5.24
C VAL A 119 5.55 9.00 -6.45
N ASN A 120 4.98 9.54 -7.52
CA ASN A 120 4.82 8.84 -8.80
C ASN A 120 4.07 7.51 -8.65
N PHE A 121 2.95 7.55 -7.94
CA PHE A 121 2.07 6.40 -7.84
C PHE A 121 1.54 6.04 -9.23
N MET A 122 1.54 4.75 -9.55
CA MET A 122 0.86 4.21 -10.71
C MET A 122 -0.09 3.13 -10.24
N PHE A 123 -1.33 3.20 -10.72
CA PHE A 123 -2.35 2.21 -10.45
C PHE A 123 -2.80 1.63 -11.79
N THR A 124 -2.67 0.33 -11.95
CA THR A 124 -3.00 -0.36 -13.20
C THR A 124 -3.95 -1.50 -12.91
N ALA A 125 -4.82 -1.78 -13.86
CA ALA A 125 -5.75 -2.90 -13.79
C ALA A 125 -5.86 -3.56 -15.17
N PRO A 126 -6.38 -4.78 -15.24
CA PRO A 126 -6.47 -5.50 -16.51
C PRO A 126 -7.35 -4.72 -17.48
N LYS A 127 -6.82 -4.45 -18.67
CA LYS A 127 -7.50 -3.69 -19.73
C LYS A 127 -7.91 -2.26 -19.33
N GLN A 128 -7.33 -1.71 -18.26
CA GLN A 128 -7.69 -0.40 -17.71
C GLN A 128 -6.45 0.38 -17.26
N GLN A 129 -6.36 1.63 -17.72
CA GLN A 129 -5.28 2.55 -17.33
C GLN A 129 -5.82 3.68 -16.45
N TYR A 130 -5.08 4.01 -15.40
CA TYR A 130 -5.38 5.12 -14.51
C TYR A 130 -4.20 6.08 -14.44
N ILE A 131 -4.51 7.37 -14.28
CA ILE A 131 -3.54 8.42 -14.02
C ILE A 131 -3.70 8.84 -12.56
N CYS A 132 -2.64 8.73 -11.78
CA CYS A 132 -2.63 9.16 -10.38
C CYS A 132 -2.07 10.58 -10.25
N GLY A 133 -2.75 11.39 -9.46
CA GLY A 133 -2.30 12.73 -9.09
C GLY A 133 -1.20 12.72 -8.03
N PRO A 134 -0.75 13.92 -7.61
CA PRO A 134 0.27 14.06 -6.58
C PRO A 134 -0.23 13.60 -5.20
N THR A 135 0.70 13.10 -4.39
CA THR A 135 0.45 12.71 -2.99
C THR A 135 0.16 13.95 -2.14
N LYS A 136 -0.94 13.93 -1.38
CA LYS A 136 -1.35 15.03 -0.49
C LYS A 136 -1.37 14.58 0.96
N ASN A 137 -0.85 15.41 1.85
CA ASN A 137 -1.11 15.26 3.29
C ASN A 137 -2.56 15.64 3.58
N VAL A 138 -3.25 14.77 4.33
CA VAL A 138 -4.64 14.98 4.74
C VAL A 138 -4.79 14.76 6.24
N MET A 139 -6.00 14.99 6.76
CA MET A 139 -6.31 14.69 8.15
C MET A 139 -5.99 13.23 8.50
N ARG A 140 -5.47 13.04 9.72
CA ARG A 140 -5.06 11.72 10.23
C ARG A 140 -6.24 10.75 10.24
N THR A 141 -6.07 9.60 9.58
CA THR A 141 -7.02 8.50 9.66
C THR A 141 -7.13 7.99 11.09
N LYS A 142 -8.37 7.82 11.57
CA LYS A 142 -8.67 7.18 12.84
C LYS A 142 -8.94 5.69 12.61
N PHE A 143 -8.32 4.84 13.41
CA PHE A 143 -8.56 3.41 13.46
C PHE A 143 -9.33 3.09 14.74
N ILE A 144 -10.51 2.54 14.57
CA ILE A 144 -11.36 2.10 15.67
C ILE A 144 -11.17 0.59 15.82
N THR A 145 -10.95 0.11 17.04
CA THR A 145 -10.84 -1.32 17.32
C THR A 145 -12.16 -2.03 17.01
N SER A 146 -12.10 -3.34 16.73
CA SER A 146 -13.30 -4.12 16.39
C SER A 146 -14.36 -4.11 17.49
N ASP A 147 -13.94 -4.03 18.75
CA ASP A 147 -14.82 -3.90 19.91
C ASP A 147 -15.34 -2.47 20.15
N SER A 148 -14.95 -1.52 19.30
CA SER A 148 -15.26 -0.09 19.37
C SER A 148 -14.80 0.64 20.64
N LYS A 149 -14.00 0.00 21.49
CA LYS A 149 -13.58 0.58 22.78
C LYS A 149 -12.38 1.52 22.68
N ARG A 150 -11.55 1.37 21.66
CA ARG A 150 -10.32 2.16 21.50
C ARG A 150 -10.26 2.77 20.11
N THR A 151 -10.00 4.07 20.07
CA THR A 151 -9.67 4.79 18.84
C THR A 151 -8.19 5.17 18.87
N THR A 152 -7.47 4.80 17.81
CA THR A 152 -6.08 5.24 17.58
C THR A 152 -6.04 6.10 16.32
N SER A 153 -5.05 6.99 16.21
CA SER A 153 -4.89 7.84 15.02
C SER A 153 -3.58 7.53 14.33
N ALA A 154 -3.57 7.59 13.00
CA ALA A 154 -2.34 7.55 12.24
C ALA A 154 -1.45 8.76 12.58
N LEU A 155 -0.13 8.56 12.63
CA LEU A 155 0.84 9.66 12.77
C LEU A 155 0.73 10.67 11.62
N MET A 156 0.61 10.13 10.40
CA MET A 156 0.41 10.86 9.15
C MET A 156 -0.57 10.08 8.25
N THR A 157 -1.23 10.79 7.34
CA THR A 157 -2.11 10.20 6.33
C THR A 157 -1.90 10.91 5.01
N TRP A 158 -1.72 10.10 3.97
CA TRP A 158 -1.52 10.55 2.61
C TRP A 158 -2.70 10.11 1.77
N ASN A 159 -3.17 11.02 0.93
CA ASN A 159 -4.20 10.73 -0.06
C ASN A 159 -3.63 10.88 -1.46
N ILE A 160 -3.96 9.89 -2.31
CA ILE A 160 -3.64 9.87 -3.73
C ILE A 160 -4.95 9.59 -4.46
N ALA A 161 -5.27 10.42 -5.45
CA ALA A 161 -6.42 10.22 -6.31
C ALA A 161 -5.95 9.69 -7.67
N CYS A 162 -6.45 8.52 -8.07
CA CYS A 162 -6.22 7.95 -9.39
C CYS A 162 -7.52 8.00 -10.21
N VAL A 163 -7.45 8.59 -11.39
CA VAL A 163 -8.59 8.78 -12.29
C VAL A 163 -8.43 7.82 -13.47
N PHE A 164 -9.53 7.17 -13.84
CA PHE A 164 -9.55 6.33 -15.03
C PHE A 164 -9.24 7.18 -16.27
N HIS A 165 -8.30 6.68 -17.08
CA HIS A 165 -7.86 7.36 -18.29
C HIS A 165 -8.46 6.73 -19.53
N LYS A 166 -8.17 5.44 -19.77
CA LYS A 166 -8.71 4.69 -20.92
C LYS A 166 -8.72 3.19 -20.69
N ALA A 167 -9.55 2.49 -21.46
CA ALA A 167 -9.47 1.05 -21.62
C ALA A 167 -8.39 0.69 -22.65
N THR A 168 -7.82 -0.50 -22.53
CA THR A 168 -6.82 -1.05 -23.46
C THR A 168 -7.22 -2.44 -23.92
#